data_AF-A0A835CDV8-F1
#
_entry.id   AF-A0A835CDV8-F1
#
_cell.length_a   1.000
_cell.length_b   1.000
_cell.length_c   1.000
_cell.angle_alpha   90.00
_cell.angle_beta   90.00
_cell.angle_gamma   90.00
#
_symmetry.space_group_name_H-M   'P 1'
#
loop_
_entity.id
_entity.type
_entity.pdbx_description
1 polymer ?
#
loop_
_entity_poly.entity_id
_entity_poly.type
_entity_poly.pdbx_seq_one_letter_code
_entity_poly.pdbx_strand_id
1 'polypeptide(L)' 'MTSLKVADMIKGKTPEEIRELFDIKNDFTPEEEAEVREENQWAFE' A
#
# COMPACT_ATOMS: atom_id res chain seq x y z
N MET A 1 3.87 -18.56 11.40
CA MET A 1 4.81 -18.66 10.25
C MET A 1 4.19 -18.20 8.94
N THR A 2 2.87 -18.27 8.74
CA THR A 2 2.21 -17.82 7.51
C THR A 2 2.21 -16.29 7.32
N SER A 3 2.08 -15.52 8.40
CA SER A 3 2.02 -14.05 8.36
C SER A 3 3.33 -13.37 7.91
N LEU A 4 4.48 -14.01 8.16
CA LEU A 4 5.80 -13.49 7.76
C LEU A 4 5.96 -13.48 6.23
N LYS A 5 5.46 -14.53 5.55
CA LYS A 5 5.51 -14.64 4.09
C LYS A 5 4.76 -13.50 3.40
N VAL A 6 3.62 -13.10 3.96
CA VAL A 6 2.79 -11.99 3.46
C VAL A 6 3.50 -10.66 3.71
N ALA A 7 4.12 -10.48 4.88
CA ALA A 7 4.91 -9.29 5.18
C ALA A 7 6.09 -9.12 4.20
N ASP A 8 6.79 -10.22 3.85
CA ASP A 8 7.86 -10.20 2.86
C ASP A 8 7.36 -9.86 1.45
N MET A 9 6.13 -10.24 1.10
CA MET A 9 5.52 -9.88 -0.20
C MET A 9 5.16 -8.40 -0.30
N ILE A 10 4.88 -7.73 0.82
CA ILE A 10 4.49 -6.32 0.90
C ILE A 10 5.73 -5.40 1.00
N LYS A 11 6.81 -5.91 1.60
CA LYS A 11 8.01 -5.12 1.88
C LYS A 11 8.67 -4.60 0.59
N GLY A 12 8.80 -3.28 0.48
CA GLY A 12 9.48 -2.61 -0.64
C GLY A 12 8.67 -2.48 -1.92
N LYS A 13 7.38 -2.88 -1.90
CA LYS A 13 6.44 -2.63 -2.99
C LYS A 13 5.71 -1.31 -2.81
N THR A 14 5.26 -0.71 -3.91
CA THR A 14 4.41 0.48 -3.82
C THR A 14 2.97 0.08 -3.47
N PRO A 15 2.16 1.01 -2.90
CA PRO A 15 0.74 0.75 -2.62
C PRO A 15 -0.04 0.28 -3.85
N GLU A 16 0.31 0.76 -5.05
CA GLU A 16 -0.30 0.33 -6.31
C GLU A 16 0.03 -1.13 -6.65
N GLU A 17 1.29 -1.54 -6.52
CA GLU A 17 1.72 -2.92 -6.76
C GLU A 17 1.11 -3.90 -5.75
N ILE A 18 0.94 -3.48 -4.49
CA ILE A 18 0.29 -4.29 -3.45
C ILE A 18 -1.20 -4.47 -3.81
N ARG A 19 -1.87 -3.41 -4.25
CA ARG A 19 -3.27 -3.50 -4.68
C ARG A 19 -3.45 -4.47 -5.84
N GLU A 20 -2.58 -4.42 -6.85
CA GLU A 20 -2.61 -5.35 -7.98
C GLU A 20 -2.31 -6.80 -7.56
N LEU A 21 -1.30 -7.00 -6.69
CA LEU A 21 -0.88 -8.33 -6.22
C LEU A 21 -1.96 -9.05 -5.41
N PHE A 22 -2.74 -8.30 -4.63
CA PHE A 22 -3.78 -8.83 -3.76
C PHE A 22 -5.19 -8.67 -4.34
N ASP A 23 -5.31 -8.21 -5.59
CA ASP A 23 -6.60 -7.92 -6.26
C ASP A 23 -7.51 -7.00 -5.42
N ILE A 24 -6.89 -6.02 -4.75
CA ILE A 24 -7.58 -5.05 -3.91
C ILE A 24 -7.99 -3.86 -4.77
N LYS A 25 -9.30 -3.63 -4.87
CA LYS A 25 -9.83 -2.46 -5.56
C LYS A 25 -9.41 -1.18 -4.83
N ASN A 26 -8.93 -0.20 -5.58
CA ASN A 26 -8.70 1.13 -5.04
C ASN A 26 -10.06 1.82 -4.84
N ASP A 27 -10.52 1.83 -3.59
CA ASP A 27 -11.78 2.46 -3.20
C ASP A 27 -11.58 3.92 -2.73
N PHE A 28 -10.35 4.44 -2.78
CA PHE A 28 -10.06 5.82 -2.44
C PHE A 28 -10.44 6.76 -3.59
N THR A 29 -11.03 7.90 -3.24
CA THR A 29 -11.15 9.02 -4.18
C THR A 29 -9.78 9.68 -4.41
N PRO A 30 -9.57 10.41 -5.51
CA PRO A 30 -8.30 11.07 -5.79
C PRO A 30 -7.84 12.04 -4.70
N GLU A 31 -8.80 12.67 -4.00
CA GLU A 31 -8.53 13.58 -2.88
C GLU A 31 -8.10 12.81 -1.62
N GLU A 32 -8.80 11.73 -1.27
CA GLU A 32 -8.39 10.87 -0.15
C GLU A 32 -7.05 10.18 -0.41
N GLU A 33 -6.77 9.76 -1.64
CA GLU A 33 -5.46 9.18 -1.99
C GLU A 33 -4.34 10.22 -1.87
N ALA A 34 -4.60 11.48 -2.21
CA ALA A 34 -3.65 12.57 -2.05
C ALA A 34 -3.38 12.87 -0.56
N GLU A 35 -4.43 12.95 0.25
CA GLU A 35 -4.34 13.17 1.70
C GLU A 35 -3.60 12.01 2.39
N VAL A 36 -3.96 10.76 2.08
CA VAL A 36 -3.26 9.57 2.59
C VAL A 36 -1.80 9.55 2.13
N ARG A 37 -1.49 9.96 0.90
CA ARG A 37 -0.11 10.03 0.40
C ARG A 37 0.70 11.12 1.11
N GLU A 38 0.10 12.26 1.42
CA GLU A 38 0.70 13.34 2.21
C GLU A 38 0.93 12.90 3.68
N GLU A 39 -0.10 12.33 4.30
CA GLU A 39 -0.04 11.83 5.68
C GLU A 39 0.95 10.68 5.86
N ASN A 40 1.14 9.83 4.85
CA ASN A 40 2.07 8.69 4.92
C ASN A 40 3.45 8.99 4.34
N GLN A 41 3.78 10.25 4.02
CA GLN A 41 5.12 10.61 3.51
C GLN A 41 6.25 10.16 4.45
N TRP A 42 6.03 10.20 5.77
CA TRP A 42 7.00 9.74 6.78
C TRP A 42 7.31 8.23 6.68
N ALA A 43 6.44 7.43 6.08
CA ALA A 43 6.65 5.99 5.89
C ALA A 43 7.50 5.68 4.64
N PHE A 44 7.75 6.68 3.81
CA PHE A 44 8.59 6.60 2.61
C PHE A 44 9.91 7.38 2.75
N GLU A 45 10.20 7.93 3.95
CA GLU A 45 11.50 8.51 4.35
C GLU A 45 12.51 7.45 4.83
#